data_AF-A0A1E3HWD1-F1
#
_entry.id   AF-A0A1E3HWD1-F1
#
_cell.length_a   1.000
_cell.length_b   1.000
_cell.length_c   1.000
_cell.angle_alpha   90.00
_cell.angle_beta   90.00
_cell.angle_gamma   90.00
#
_symmetry.space_group_name_H-M   'P 1'
#
loop_
_entity.id
_entity.type
_entity.pdbx_description
1 polymer ?
#
loop_
_entity_poly.entity_id
_entity_poly.type
_entity_poly.pdbx_seq_one_letter_code
_entity_poly.pdbx_strand_id
1 'polypeptide(L)' 'MPGVQDLIYNTFFRRNSVFVATTFVAAFSFSIGFDLATTAYWDAHNRGKQWHDIRHKYLQAGGDDEDDE' A
#
# COMPACT_ATOMS: atom_id res chain seq x y z
N MET A 1 14.53 -3.48 -35.41
CA MET A 1 14.46 -2.43 -34.37
C MET A 1 14.49 -3.14 -33.03
N PRO A 2 15.26 -2.66 -32.03
CA PRO A 2 15.29 -3.31 -30.72
C PRO A 2 13.91 -3.23 -30.08
N GLY A 3 13.44 -4.32 -29.48
CA GLY A 3 12.18 -4.34 -28.75
C GLY A 3 12.30 -3.65 -27.39
N VAL A 4 11.17 -3.27 -26.80
CA VAL A 4 11.13 -2.72 -25.43
C VAL A 4 11.75 -3.70 -24.42
N GLN A 5 11.58 -5.01 -24.65
CA GLN A 5 12.20 -6.06 -23.85
C GLN A 5 13.74 -6.03 -23.93
N ASP A 6 14.29 -5.85 -25.13
CA ASP A 6 15.74 -5.74 -25.33
C ASP A 6 16.31 -4.50 -24.64
N LEU A 7 15.58 -3.38 -24.68
CA LEU A 7 15.95 -2.16 -23.97
C LEU A 7 16.00 -2.42 -22.45
N ILE A 8 14.93 -2.98 -21.87
CA ILE A 8 14.83 -3.25 -20.44
C ILE A 8 15.95 -4.21 -19.99
N TYR A 9 16.17 -5.30 -20.73
CA TYR A 9 17.21 -6.27 -20.40
C TYR A 9 18.60 -5.65 -20.43
N ASN A 10 18.93 -4.94 -21.51
CA ASN A 10 20.26 -4.34 -21.67
C ASN A 10 20.54 -3.23 -20.64
N THR A 11 19.51 -2.49 -20.21
CA THR A 11 19.66 -1.40 -19.24
C THR A 11 19.73 -1.90 -17.80
N PHE A 12 18.86 -2.82 -17.40
CA PHE A 12 18.68 -3.16 -15.99
C PHE A 12 19.17 -4.56 -15.61
N PHE A 13 19.11 -5.53 -16.52
CA PHE A 13 19.28 -6.95 -16.17
C PHE A 13 20.55 -7.60 -16.72
N ARG A 14 21.25 -6.95 -17.67
CA ARG A 14 22.44 -7.52 -18.33
C ARG A 14 23.72 -7.52 -17.48
N ARG A 15 23.91 -6.52 -16.61
CA ARG A 15 25.10 -6.42 -15.73
C ARG A 15 24.72 -6.82 -14.31
N ASN A 16 25.40 -7.83 -13.74
CA ASN A 16 25.11 -8.34 -12.39
C ASN A 16 25.07 -7.26 -11.31
N SER A 17 26.00 -6.30 -11.33
CA SER A 17 26.02 -5.20 -10.35
C SER A 17 24.81 -4.28 -10.45
N VAL A 18 24.32 -4.03 -11.67
CA VAL A 18 23.13 -3.22 -11.92
C VAL A 18 21.87 -4.01 -11.57
N PHE A 19 21.82 -5.28 -11.95
CA PHE A 19 20.71 -6.19 -11.66
C PHE A 19 20.34 -6.24 -10.17
N VAL A 20 21.33 -6.46 -9.30
CA VAL A 20 21.10 -6.55 -7.85
C VAL A 20 20.60 -5.22 -7.29
N ALA A 21 21.23 -4.10 -7.68
CA ALA A 21 20.81 -2.78 -7.24
C ALA A 21 19.39 -2.44 -7.71
N THR A 22 19.07 -2.70 -8.98
CA THR A 22 17.72 -2.51 -9.53
C THR A 22 16.69 -3.34 -8.78
N THR A 23 17.02 -4.60 -8.46
CA THR A 23 16.11 -5.49 -7.72
C THR A 23 15.81 -4.95 -6.33
N PHE A 24 16.82 -4.47 -5.59
CA PHE A 24 16.58 -3.89 -4.27
C PHE A 24 15.76 -2.61 -4.31
N VAL A 25 16.09 -1.68 -5.22
CA VAL A 25 15.30 -0.44 -5.37
C VAL A 25 13.86 -0.77 -5.74
N ALA A 26 13.66 -1.68 -6.70
CA ALA A 26 12.32 -2.12 -7.10
C ALA A 26 11.56 -2.76 -5.93
N ALA A 27 12.20 -3.61 -5.13
CA ALA A 27 11.57 -4.24 -3.98
C ALA A 27 11.13 -3.22 -2.92
N PHE A 28 11.96 -2.23 -2.59
CA PHE A 28 11.59 -1.18 -1.63
C PHE A 28 10.45 -0.29 -2.16
N SER A 29 10.56 0.19 -3.39
CA SER A 29 9.50 1.01 -3.99
C SER A 29 8.20 0.23 -4.16
N PHE A 30 8.28 -1.04 -4.56
CA PHE A 30 7.11 -1.91 -4.68
C PHE A 30 6.47 -2.18 -3.33
N SER A 31 7.25 -2.45 -2.27
CA SER A 31 6.72 -2.67 -0.92
C SER A 31 5.82 -1.51 -0.48
N ILE A 32 6.33 -0.28 -0.57
CA ILE A 32 5.57 0.93 -0.20
C ILE A 32 4.34 1.09 -1.10
N GLY A 33 4.53 1.03 -2.43
CA GLY A 33 3.44 1.24 -3.37
C GLY A 33 2.34 0.19 -3.25
N PHE A 34 2.71 -1.07 -3.04
CA PHE A 34 1.79 -2.18 -2.90
C PHE A 34 0.99 -2.10 -1.59
N ASP A 35 1.64 -1.78 -0.47
CA ASP A 35 0.97 -1.59 0.82
C ASP A 35 -0.09 -0.48 0.76
N LEU A 36 0.28 0.69 0.21
CA LEU A 36 -0.66 1.80 0.03
C LEU A 36 -1.80 1.43 -0.93
N ALA A 37 -1.49 0.81 -2.07
CA ALA A 37 -2.48 0.48 -3.08
C ALA A 37 -3.48 -0.56 -2.57
N THR A 38 -3.00 -1.61 -1.91
CA THR A 38 -3.85 -2.67 -1.38
C THR A 38 -4.67 -2.20 -0.18
N THR A 39 -4.11 -1.40 0.71
CA THR A 39 -4.85 -0.76 1.80
C THR A 39 -5.95 0.14 1.26
N ALA A 40 -5.64 1.03 0.31
CA ALA A 40 -6.64 1.91 -0.29
C ALA A 40 -7.76 1.12 -1.01
N TYR A 41 -7.39 0.04 -1.71
CA TYR A 41 -8.37 -0.85 -2.33
C TYR A 41 -9.27 -1.52 -1.28
N TRP A 42 -8.68 -2.05 -0.21
CA TRP A 42 -9.41 -2.67 0.89
C TRP A 42 -10.36 -1.69 1.57
N ASP A 43 -9.91 -0.46 1.82
CA ASP A 43 -10.70 0.60 2.44
C ASP A 43 -11.89 1.00 1.58
N ALA A 44 -11.66 1.16 0.27
CA ALA A 44 -12.71 1.47 -0.68
C ALA A 44 -13.76 0.34 -0.76
N HIS A 45 -13.30 -0.91 -0.77
CA HIS A 45 -14.18 -2.08 -0.87
C HIS A 45 -15.00 -2.31 0.40
N ASN A 46 -14.44 -2.07 1.58
CA ASN A 46 -15.07 -2.34 2.88
C ASN A 46 -15.64 -1.10 3.58
N ARG A 47 -15.77 0.02 2.85
CA ARG A 47 -16.24 1.30 3.38
C ARG A 47 -17.53 1.14 4.18
N GLY A 48 -17.56 1.74 5.38
CA GLY A 48 -18.71 1.71 6.27
C GLY A 48 -18.84 0.46 7.13
N LYS A 49 -17.98 -0.55 6.92
CA LYS A 49 -17.89 -1.74 7.79
C LYS A 49 -16.66 -1.72 8.70
N GLN A 50 -15.66 -0.92 8.35
CA GLN A 50 -14.41 -0.88 9.09
C GLN A 50 -14.58 -0.18 10.43
N TRP A 51 -13.86 -0.65 11.46
CA TRP A 51 -13.89 -0.03 12.78
C TRP A 51 -13.61 1.47 12.70
N HIS A 52 -12.61 1.87 11.92
CA HIS A 52 -12.29 3.28 11.70
C HIS A 52 -13.52 4.11 11.27
N ASP A 53 -14.38 3.55 10.42
CA ASP A 53 -15.57 4.22 9.88
C ASP A 53 -16.73 4.25 10.87
N ILE A 54 -16.87 3.25 11.73
CA ILE A 54 -18.03 3.11 12.64
C ILE A 54 -17.73 3.47 14.10
N ARG A 55 -16.45 3.64 14.48
CA ARG A 55 -16.04 3.86 15.88
C ARG A 55 -16.74 5.03 16.55
N HIS A 56 -17.05 6.08 15.79
CA HIS A 56 -17.71 7.29 16.30
C HIS A 56 -19.07 6.99 16.94
N LYS A 57 -19.77 5.95 16.45
CA LYS A 57 -21.07 5.53 16.99
C LYS A 57 -20.98 4.91 18.38
N TYR A 58 -19.82 4.36 18.74
CA TYR A 58 -19.63 3.63 19.99
C TYR A 58 -18.88 4.46 21.04
N LEU A 59 -17.96 5.33 20.59
CA LEU A 59 -17.24 6.22 21.50
C LEU A 59 -18.11 7.36 22.06
N GLN A 60 -19.14 7.79 21.31
CA GLN A 60 -20.10 8.78 21.82
C GLN A 60 -21.11 8.13 22.79
N ALA A 61 -21.56 6.90 22.49
CA ALA A 61 -22.45 6.14 23.35
C ALA A 61 -21.82 5.74 24.70
N GLY A 62 -20.48 5.70 24.81
CA GLY A 62 -19.78 5.46 26.09
C GLY A 62 -19.41 6.72 26.86
N GLY A 63 -19.64 7.92 26.30
CA GLY A 63 -19.37 9.21 26.95
C GLY A 63 -20.64 9.90 27.47
N ASP A 64 -21.79 9.68 26.83
CA ASP A 64 -23.08 10.17 27.32
C ASP A 64 -23.60 9.39 28.55
N ASP A 65 -23.07 8.19 28.84
CA ASP A 65 -23.42 7.39 30.02
C ASP A 65 -22.57 7.75 31.27
N GLU A 66 -21.54 8.61 31.17
CA GLU A 66 -20.67 9.03 32.29
C GLU A 66 -20.96 10.47 32.80
N ASP A 67 -21.84 11.24 32.15
CA ASP A 67 -22.19 12.62 32.55
C ASP A 67 -23.50 12.71 33.40
N ASP A 68 -24.09 11.56 33.79
CA ASP A 68 -25.31 11.45 34.61
C ASP A 68 -25.07 10.87 36.04
N GLU A 69 -23.84 10.96 36.58
CA GLU A 69 -23.54 10.79 38.04
C GLU A 69 -22.79 11.97 38.67
#